data_AF-A0A3N2G0K9-F1
#
_entry.id   AF-A0A3N2G0K9-F1
#
_cell.length_a   1.000
_cell.length_b   1.000
_cell.length_c   1.000
_cell.angle_alpha   90.00
_cell.angle_beta   90.00
_cell.angle_gamma   90.00
#
_symmetry.space_group_name_H-M   'P 1'
#
loop_
_entity.id
_entity.type
_entity.pdbx_description
1 polymer ?
#
loop_
_entity_poly.entity_id
_entity_poly.type
_entity_poly.pdbx_seq_one_letter_code
_entity_poly.pdbx_strand_id
1 'polypeptide(L)'
;MTAARLLRSARWGARLSQRELSASSDVAEATLSRIENDRRQPSVDLLERLLSRTQHSIVLVPTVRKDAATIGAIISEALDADNIRTAYRQLIQLADNLAEVHGALRVGLTLAEPPPFAEPGWGAALAAVAAYRLDEAGLPHAEWIDDPSRFLAAPWQPPTGGIRTRVDASRVPEEFARRNVLIEAETLVSA
;
A
#
# COMPACT_ATOMS: atom_id res chain seq x y z
N MET A 1 8.95 7.81 4.72
CA MET A 1 7.64 8.47 4.84
C MET A 1 7.83 9.97 4.60
N THR A 2 7.07 10.62 3.71
CA THR A 2 7.08 12.10 3.53
C THR A 2 5.70 12.67 3.86
N ALA A 3 5.62 13.97 4.18
CA ALA A 3 4.34 14.63 4.44
C ALA A 3 3.40 14.54 3.23
N ALA A 4 3.95 14.62 2.02
CA ALA A 4 3.19 14.42 0.78
C ALA A 4 2.54 13.04 0.71
N ARG A 5 3.30 11.97 1.01
CA ARG A 5 2.77 10.59 0.99
C ARG A 5 1.72 10.36 2.06
N LEU A 6 1.92 10.89 3.28
CA LEU A 6 0.92 10.82 4.35
C LEU A 6 -0.40 11.47 3.92
N LEU A 7 -0.34 12.70 3.42
CA LEU A 7 -1.51 13.43 2.97
C LEU A 7 -2.22 12.72 1.81
N ARG A 8 -1.45 12.23 0.84
CA ARG A 8 -1.99 11.57 -0.35
C ARG A 8 -2.66 10.24 0.00
N SER A 9 -2.04 9.41 0.84
CA SER A 9 -2.62 8.16 1.33
C SER A 9 -3.90 8.41 2.13
N ALA A 10 -3.88 9.37 3.06
CA ALA A 10 -5.05 9.72 3.84
C ALA A 10 -6.21 10.25 2.97
N ARG A 11 -5.89 11.05 1.94
CA ARG A 11 -6.88 11.56 0.99
C ARG A 11 -7.50 10.43 0.17
N TRP A 12 -6.70 9.47 -0.30
CA TRP A 12 -7.18 8.33 -1.07
C TRP A 12 -8.01 7.36 -0.23
N GLY A 13 -7.59 7.05 0.99
CA GLY A 13 -8.40 6.23 1.91
C GLY A 13 -9.73 6.89 2.26
N ALA A 14 -9.76 8.22 2.34
CA ALA A 14 -11.00 8.99 2.49
C ALA A 14 -11.80 9.15 1.18
N ARG A 15 -11.31 8.64 0.05
CA ARG A 15 -11.90 8.73 -1.29
C ARG A 15 -12.18 10.17 -1.76
N LEU A 16 -11.33 11.11 -1.37
CA LEU A 16 -11.47 12.53 -1.72
C LEU A 16 -10.57 12.93 -2.89
N SER A 17 -11.05 13.83 -3.74
CA SER A 17 -10.24 14.59 -4.68
C SER A 17 -9.46 15.72 -3.99
N GLN A 18 -8.43 16.26 -4.64
CA GLN A 18 -7.70 17.43 -4.12
C GLN A 18 -8.63 18.65 -3.94
N ARG A 19 -9.60 18.81 -4.85
CA ARG A 19 -10.59 19.89 -4.81
C ARG A 19 -11.53 19.76 -3.61
N GLU A 20 -12.01 18.55 -3.31
CA GLU A 20 -12.86 18.31 -2.13
C GLU A 20 -12.11 18.54 -0.82
N LEU A 21 -10.86 18.06 -0.74
CA LEU A 21 -10.03 18.33 0.44
C LEU A 21 -9.79 19.83 0.62
N SER A 22 -9.46 20.55 -0.46
CA SER A 22 -9.26 22.00 -0.47
C SER A 22 -10.46 22.75 0.10
N ALA A 23 -11.67 22.42 -0.40
CA ALA A 23 -12.91 23.02 0.02
C ALA A 23 -13.21 22.78 1.52
N SER A 24 -12.88 21.58 2.04
CA SER A 24 -13.12 21.23 3.44
C SER A 24 -12.05 21.76 4.42
N SER A 25 -10.85 22.08 3.94
CA SER A 25 -9.70 22.42 4.78
C SER A 25 -9.33 23.90 4.83
N ASP A 26 -10.00 24.76 4.05
CA ASP A 26 -9.63 26.16 3.86
C ASP A 26 -8.15 26.32 3.41
N VAL A 27 -7.72 25.42 2.51
CA VAL A 27 -6.37 25.45 1.93
C VAL A 27 -6.52 25.43 0.42
N ALA A 28 -5.97 26.42 -0.27
CA ALA A 28 -6.09 26.50 -1.72
C ALA A 28 -5.60 25.22 -2.43
N GLU A 29 -6.31 24.78 -3.47
CA GLU A 29 -6.01 23.58 -4.25
C GLU A 29 -4.58 23.58 -4.80
N ALA A 30 -4.08 24.74 -5.26
CA ALA A 30 -2.68 24.91 -5.70
C ALA A 30 -1.65 24.70 -4.57
N THR A 31 -2.02 24.95 -3.31
CA THR A 31 -1.17 24.65 -2.16
C THR A 31 -1.19 23.15 -1.85
N LEU A 32 -2.35 22.50 -1.88
CA LEU A 32 -2.45 21.04 -1.72
C LEU A 32 -1.66 20.31 -2.80
N SER A 33 -1.83 20.70 -4.07
CA SER A 33 -1.09 20.11 -5.17
C SER A 33 0.42 20.26 -5.00
N ARG A 34 0.93 21.42 -4.56
CA ARG A 34 2.36 21.58 -4.26
C ARG A 34 2.82 20.71 -3.09
N ILE A 35 2.01 20.55 -2.05
CA ILE A 35 2.34 19.66 -0.93
C ILE A 35 2.40 18.21 -1.41
N GLU A 36 1.36 17.73 -2.08
CA GLU A 36 1.30 16.34 -2.55
C GLU A 36 2.37 16.02 -3.59
N ASN A 37 2.86 16.98 -4.36
CA ASN A 37 3.95 16.78 -5.33
C ASN A 37 5.35 17.03 -4.75
N ASP A 38 5.51 17.03 -3.42
CA ASP A 38 6.77 17.31 -2.72
C ASP A 38 7.43 18.65 -3.14
N ARG A 39 6.64 19.61 -3.66
CA ARG A 39 7.09 20.97 -4.03
C ARG A 39 6.95 21.96 -2.89
N ARG A 40 6.31 21.57 -1.78
CA ARG A 40 6.15 22.37 -0.57
C ARG A 40 6.05 21.46 0.65
N GLN A 41 6.93 21.68 1.63
CA GLN A 41 6.81 21.03 2.94
C GLN A 41 5.78 21.79 3.81
N PRO A 42 4.71 21.13 4.31
CA PRO A 42 3.81 21.75 5.28
C PRO A 42 4.44 21.76 6.68
N SER A 43 3.97 22.67 7.55
CA SER A 43 4.20 22.51 9.00
C SER A 43 3.42 21.30 9.52
N VAL A 44 3.81 20.80 10.70
CA VAL A 44 3.07 19.72 11.38
C VAL A 44 1.62 20.14 11.61
N ASP A 45 1.37 21.35 12.12
CA ASP A 45 0.02 21.88 12.36
C ASP A 45 -0.85 21.93 11.09
N LEU A 46 -0.25 22.28 9.95
CA LEU A 46 -0.97 22.28 8.67
C LEU A 46 -1.27 20.85 8.24
N LEU A 47 -0.31 19.94 8.36
CA LEU A 47 -0.51 18.54 8.03
C LEU A 47 -1.60 17.90 8.91
N GLU A 48 -1.56 18.09 10.22
CA GLU A 48 -2.58 17.60 11.15
C GLU A 48 -3.96 18.16 10.83
N ARG A 49 -4.05 19.47 10.54
CA ARG A 49 -5.31 20.08 10.12
C ARG A 49 -5.87 19.44 8.86
N LEU A 50 -5.02 19.17 7.86
CA LEU A 50 -5.43 18.50 6.63
C LEU A 50 -5.89 17.06 6.89
N LEU A 51 -5.14 16.29 7.68
CA LEU A 51 -5.48 14.91 8.02
C LEU A 51 -6.77 14.81 8.84
N SER A 52 -7.06 15.79 9.69
CA SER A 52 -8.34 15.81 10.43
C SER A 52 -9.56 15.87 9.50
N ARG A 53 -9.43 16.53 8.33
CA ARG A 53 -10.48 16.58 7.30
C ARG A 53 -10.65 15.27 6.55
N THR A 54 -9.64 14.40 6.60
CA THR A 54 -9.72 13.05 6.05
C THR A 54 -10.06 11.99 7.11
N GLN A 55 -10.36 12.39 8.36
CA GLN A 55 -10.55 11.47 9.50
C GLN A 55 -9.31 10.63 9.84
N HIS A 56 -8.12 11.18 9.60
CA HIS A 56 -6.85 10.55 9.93
C HIS A 56 -6.14 11.30 11.07
N SER A 57 -5.33 10.57 11.84
CA SER A 57 -4.46 11.12 12.88
C SER A 57 -3.02 10.64 12.66
N ILE A 58 -2.05 11.40 13.18
CA ILE A 58 -0.64 10.99 13.17
C ILE A 58 -0.37 10.24 14.47
N VAL A 59 0.21 9.05 14.35
CA VAL A 59 0.66 8.24 15.48
C VAL A 59 2.12 7.85 15.30
N LEU A 60 2.84 7.72 16.42
CA LEU A 60 4.20 7.21 16.43
C LEU A 60 4.18 5.70 16.71
N VAL A 61 4.92 4.96 15.89
CA VAL A 61 5.01 3.50 15.96
C VAL A 61 6.50 3.13 16.08
N PRO A 62 6.90 2.21 16.98
CA PRO A 62 8.30 1.94 17.28
C PRO A 62 8.96 1.03 16.22
N THR A 63 9.03 1.50 14.97
CA THR A 63 9.69 0.79 13.87
C THR A 63 10.21 1.74 12.80
N VAL A 64 11.20 1.27 12.05
CA VAL A 64 11.72 1.93 10.84
C VAL A 64 11.25 1.23 9.56
N ARG A 65 10.53 0.10 9.69
CA ARG A 65 9.98 -0.64 8.55
C ARG A 65 8.87 0.18 7.89
N LYS A 66 8.79 0.07 6.57
CA LYS A 66 7.77 0.77 5.77
C LYS A 66 6.46 -0.01 5.83
N ASP A 67 5.37 0.72 6.05
CA ASP A 67 4.00 0.19 5.98
C ASP A 67 3.56 -0.09 4.53
N ALA A 68 2.39 -0.74 4.40
CA ALA A 68 1.77 -1.07 3.12
C ALA A 68 1.53 0.17 2.26
N ALA A 69 1.07 1.28 2.85
CA ALA A 69 0.84 2.53 2.12
C ALA A 69 2.11 3.12 1.51
N THR A 70 3.20 3.15 2.28
CA THR A 70 4.50 3.63 1.83
C THR A 70 5.08 2.72 0.75
N ILE A 71 5.01 1.39 0.93
CA ILE A 71 5.47 0.45 -0.10
C ILE A 71 4.65 0.63 -1.38
N GLY A 72 3.32 0.72 -1.26
CA GLY A 72 2.44 0.91 -2.40
C GLY A 72 2.74 2.20 -3.16
N ALA A 73 3.04 3.30 -2.47
CA ALA A 73 3.46 4.56 -3.10
C ALA A 73 4.77 4.39 -3.90
N ILE A 74 5.74 3.66 -3.36
CA ILE A 74 7.00 3.39 -4.07
C ILE A 74 6.75 2.49 -5.29
N ILE A 75 5.86 1.49 -5.17
CA ILE A 75 5.44 0.65 -6.30
C ILE A 75 4.83 1.52 -7.39
N SER A 76 3.87 2.40 -7.05
CA SER A 76 3.23 3.31 -8.01
C SER A 76 4.27 4.17 -8.73
N GLU A 77 5.18 4.80 -7.98
CA GLU A 77 6.26 5.62 -8.56
C GLU A 77 7.18 4.81 -9.48
N ALA A 78 7.47 3.55 -9.13
CA ALA A 78 8.27 2.66 -9.96
C ALA A 78 7.54 2.27 -11.24
N LEU A 79 6.22 2.05 -11.19
CA LEU A 79 5.40 1.74 -12.37
C LEU A 79 5.30 2.94 -13.31
N ASP A 80 5.13 4.15 -12.77
CA ASP A 80 5.12 5.39 -13.56
C ASP A 80 6.47 5.62 -14.28
N ALA A 81 7.55 5.11 -13.71
CA ALA A 81 8.90 5.15 -14.30
C ALA A 81 9.26 3.89 -15.13
N ASP A 82 8.29 3.03 -15.44
CA ASP A 82 8.46 1.75 -16.17
C ASP A 82 9.52 0.81 -15.54
N ASN A 83 9.70 0.90 -14.21
CA ASN A 83 10.67 0.12 -13.45
C ASN A 83 10.00 -1.04 -12.71
N ILE A 84 9.47 -1.98 -13.49
CA ILE A 84 8.75 -3.16 -13.01
C ILE A 84 9.56 -3.99 -12.00
N ARG A 85 10.88 -4.11 -12.20
CA ARG A 85 11.76 -4.86 -11.28
C ARG A 85 11.74 -4.25 -9.88
N THR A 86 11.72 -2.92 -9.79
CA THR A 86 11.64 -2.22 -8.50
C THR A 86 10.27 -2.38 -7.86
N ALA A 87 9.20 -2.25 -8.65
CA ALA A 87 7.83 -2.50 -8.19
C ALA A 87 7.69 -3.90 -7.58
N TYR A 88 8.14 -4.93 -8.31
CA TYR A 88 8.09 -6.31 -7.84
C TYR A 88 8.94 -6.51 -6.57
N ARG A 89 10.16 -5.96 -6.52
CA ARG A 89 11.01 -6.07 -5.33
C ARG A 89 10.39 -5.41 -4.10
N GLN A 90 9.71 -4.27 -4.27
CA GLN A 90 9.05 -3.60 -3.15
C GLN A 90 7.84 -4.38 -2.62
N LEU A 91 7.12 -5.12 -3.48
CA LEU A 91 6.08 -6.05 -3.04
C LEU A 91 6.65 -7.12 -2.11
N ILE A 92 7.77 -7.75 -2.49
CA ILE A 92 8.46 -8.74 -1.63
C ILE A 92 8.99 -8.09 -0.36
N GLN A 93 9.53 -6.87 -0.44
CA GLN A 93 9.97 -6.12 0.73
C GLN A 93 8.84 -5.89 1.75
N LEU A 94 7.58 -5.75 1.34
CA LEU A 94 6.46 -5.69 2.29
C LEU A 94 6.30 -7.01 3.04
N ALA A 95 6.38 -8.14 2.34
CA ALA A 95 6.29 -9.46 2.96
C ALA A 95 7.39 -9.64 4.02
N ASP A 96 8.62 -9.20 3.73
CA ASP A 96 9.73 -9.22 4.68
C ASP A 96 9.51 -8.25 5.84
N ASN A 97 9.07 -7.01 5.56
CA ASN A 97 8.81 -6.01 6.60
C ASN A 97 7.79 -6.52 7.63
N LEU A 98 6.74 -7.21 7.17
CA LEU A 98 5.69 -7.76 8.02
C LEU A 98 6.13 -9.02 8.75
N ALA A 99 6.99 -9.86 8.16
CA ALA A 99 7.57 -11.02 8.83
C ALA A 99 8.40 -10.63 10.06
N GLU A 100 9.15 -9.54 9.94
CA GLU A 100 10.08 -9.00 10.95
C GLU A 100 9.41 -8.28 12.12
N VAL A 101 8.10 -8.07 12.08
CA VAL A 101 7.32 -7.44 13.15
C VAL A 101 6.20 -8.34 13.62
N HIS A 102 5.70 -8.14 14.84
CA HIS A 102 4.70 -9.02 15.46
C HIS A 102 3.56 -8.25 16.13
N GLY A 103 2.44 -8.94 16.37
CA GLY A 103 1.29 -8.43 17.11
C GLY A 103 0.76 -7.10 16.57
N ALA A 104 0.49 -6.15 17.47
CA ALA A 104 -0.07 -4.85 17.12
C ALA A 104 0.81 -4.05 16.13
N LEU A 105 2.14 -4.25 16.15
CA LEU A 105 3.04 -3.59 15.21
C LEU A 105 2.81 -4.08 13.77
N ARG A 106 2.59 -5.39 13.59
CA ARG A 106 2.27 -5.97 12.28
C ARG A 106 0.95 -5.44 11.74
N VAL A 107 -0.09 -5.39 12.59
CA VAL A 107 -1.37 -4.75 12.24
C VAL A 107 -1.15 -3.28 11.87
N GLY A 108 -0.40 -2.53 12.68
CA GLY A 108 -0.10 -1.12 12.46
C GLY A 108 0.50 -0.82 11.07
N LEU A 109 1.40 -1.68 10.58
CA LEU A 109 2.01 -1.55 9.25
C LEU A 109 1.05 -1.84 8.09
N THR A 110 -0.18 -2.26 8.38
CA THR A 110 -1.22 -2.54 7.37
C THR A 110 -2.45 -1.64 7.50
N LEU A 111 -2.49 -0.73 8.48
CA LEU A 111 -3.67 0.13 8.69
C LEU A 111 -3.90 1.13 7.55
N ALA A 112 -2.82 1.75 7.06
CA ALA A 112 -2.92 2.76 6.02
C ALA A 112 -3.09 2.10 4.65
N GLU A 113 -4.11 2.54 3.90
CA GLU A 113 -4.40 2.03 2.57
C GLU A 113 -3.35 2.51 1.54
N PRO A 114 -2.84 1.59 0.68
CA PRO A 114 -2.01 1.93 -0.47
C PRO A 114 -2.70 2.83 -1.51
N PRO A 115 -1.92 3.50 -2.39
CA PRO A 115 -2.47 4.15 -3.57
C PRO A 115 -3.38 3.24 -4.39
N PRO A 116 -4.34 3.81 -5.15
CA PRO A 116 -4.89 3.09 -6.29
C PRO A 116 -3.80 2.83 -7.34
N PHE A 117 -3.87 1.70 -8.01
CA PHE A 117 -2.97 1.32 -9.10
C PHE A 117 -3.73 1.32 -10.42
N ALA A 118 -3.06 1.73 -11.51
CA ALA A 118 -3.63 1.66 -12.85
C ALA A 118 -3.92 0.21 -13.27
N GLU A 119 -3.01 -0.71 -12.95
CA GLU A 119 -3.23 -2.15 -13.07
C GLU A 119 -3.68 -2.73 -11.72
N PRO A 120 -4.93 -3.22 -11.60
CA PRO A 120 -5.50 -3.66 -10.31
C PRO A 120 -4.73 -4.79 -9.62
N GLY A 121 -3.98 -5.59 -10.37
CA GLY A 121 -3.21 -6.72 -9.86
C GLY A 121 -2.20 -6.35 -8.78
N TRP A 122 -1.61 -5.14 -8.83
CA TRP A 122 -0.69 -4.67 -7.80
C TRP A 122 -1.40 -4.41 -6.46
N GLY A 123 -2.61 -3.85 -6.50
CA GLY A 123 -3.43 -3.64 -5.30
C GLY A 123 -3.87 -4.98 -4.69
N ALA A 124 -4.30 -5.92 -5.53
CA ALA A 124 -4.66 -7.27 -5.10
C ALA A 124 -3.46 -8.01 -4.48
N ALA A 125 -2.27 -7.87 -5.06
CA ALA A 125 -1.06 -8.50 -4.54
C ALA A 125 -0.59 -7.90 -3.20
N LEU A 126 -0.69 -6.58 -3.01
CA LEU A 126 -0.41 -5.95 -1.72
C LEU A 126 -1.39 -6.41 -0.64
N ALA A 127 -2.68 -6.50 -0.98
CA ALA A 127 -3.69 -7.04 -0.07
C ALA A 127 -3.41 -8.51 0.27
N ALA A 128 -3.01 -9.32 -0.70
CA ALA A 128 -2.65 -10.72 -0.48
C ALA A 128 -1.42 -10.87 0.44
N VAL A 129 -0.37 -10.05 0.26
CA VAL A 129 0.80 -10.04 1.15
C VAL A 129 0.40 -9.65 2.59
N ALA A 130 -0.42 -8.62 2.74
CA ALA A 130 -0.90 -8.18 4.05
C ALA A 130 -1.72 -9.27 4.74
N ALA A 131 -2.73 -9.82 4.05
CA ALA A 131 -3.55 -10.92 4.55
C ALA A 131 -2.70 -12.13 4.94
N TYR A 132 -1.82 -12.61 4.06
CA TYR A 132 -0.94 -13.76 4.33
C TYR A 132 -0.15 -13.61 5.64
N ARG A 133 0.42 -12.43 5.90
CA ARG A 133 1.21 -12.18 7.11
C ARG A 133 0.38 -11.93 8.36
N LEU A 134 -0.84 -11.43 8.22
CA LEU A 134 -1.78 -11.24 9.34
C LEU A 134 -2.43 -12.58 9.73
N ASP A 135 -2.87 -13.36 8.75
CA ASP A 135 -3.48 -14.69 8.92
C ASP A 135 -2.49 -15.68 9.54
N GLU A 136 -1.20 -15.64 9.15
CA GLU A 136 -0.12 -16.43 9.76
C GLU A 136 -0.06 -16.27 11.30
N ALA A 137 -0.47 -15.11 11.82
CA ALA A 137 -0.47 -14.79 13.25
C ALA A 137 -1.88 -14.65 13.86
N GLY A 138 -2.96 -14.97 13.11
CA GLY A 138 -4.34 -14.81 13.55
C GLY A 138 -4.72 -13.36 13.89
N LEU A 139 -4.17 -12.39 13.17
CA LEU A 139 -4.37 -10.95 13.41
C LEU A 139 -5.50 -10.38 12.55
N PRO A 140 -6.19 -9.33 13.01
CA PRO A 140 -7.29 -8.72 12.25
C PRO A 140 -6.81 -7.98 11.00
N HIS A 141 -7.67 -7.94 9.98
CA HIS A 141 -7.46 -7.19 8.75
C HIS A 141 -7.99 -5.76 8.85
N ALA A 142 -7.29 -4.83 8.19
CA ALA A 142 -7.84 -3.52 7.86
C ALA A 142 -8.84 -3.64 6.70
N GLU A 143 -9.85 -2.77 6.64
CA GLU A 143 -10.95 -2.85 5.67
C GLU A 143 -10.48 -2.94 4.21
N TRP A 144 -9.43 -2.18 3.84
CA TRP A 144 -8.93 -2.15 2.47
C TRP A 144 -8.36 -3.49 1.98
N ILE A 145 -7.93 -4.37 2.89
CA ILE A 145 -7.32 -5.67 2.56
C ILE A 145 -8.39 -6.60 1.96
N ASP A 146 -9.61 -6.52 2.48
CA ASP A 146 -10.75 -7.35 2.07
C ASP A 146 -11.76 -6.58 1.21
N ASP A 147 -11.42 -5.36 0.77
CA ASP A 147 -12.24 -4.61 -0.18
C ASP A 147 -12.43 -5.43 -1.48
N PRO A 148 -13.66 -5.51 -2.04
CA PRO A 148 -13.94 -6.29 -3.25
C PRO A 148 -13.04 -5.97 -4.45
N SER A 149 -12.50 -4.74 -4.54
CA SER A 149 -11.57 -4.34 -5.59
C SER A 149 -10.20 -5.03 -5.51
N ARG A 150 -9.90 -5.73 -4.40
CA ARG A 150 -8.67 -6.51 -4.20
C ARG A 150 -8.78 -7.96 -4.68
N PHE A 151 -9.93 -8.35 -5.22
CA PHE A 151 -10.17 -9.68 -5.76
C PHE A 151 -10.33 -9.59 -7.28
N LEU A 152 -9.42 -10.24 -8.02
CA LEU A 152 -9.39 -10.13 -9.47
C LEU A 152 -10.37 -11.10 -10.13
N ALA A 153 -10.94 -10.73 -11.27
CA ALA A 153 -11.86 -11.59 -12.02
C ALA A 153 -11.16 -12.76 -12.75
N ALA A 154 -9.85 -12.66 -12.98
CA ALA A 154 -9.04 -13.67 -13.64
C ALA A 154 -7.65 -13.77 -12.99
N PRO A 155 -6.98 -14.94 -13.06
CA PRO A 155 -5.65 -15.12 -12.53
C PRO A 155 -4.65 -14.09 -13.08
N TRP A 156 -3.88 -13.49 -12.18
CA TRP A 156 -2.89 -12.47 -12.49
C TRP A 156 -1.55 -12.83 -11.87
N GLN A 157 -0.50 -12.78 -12.69
CA GLN A 157 0.88 -12.95 -12.25
C GLN A 157 1.62 -11.61 -12.42
N PRO A 158 2.27 -11.09 -11.37
CA PRO A 158 3.01 -9.85 -11.46
C PRO A 158 4.06 -9.93 -12.56
N PRO A 159 4.20 -8.89 -13.39
CA PRO A 159 5.31 -8.83 -14.31
C PRO A 159 6.61 -8.68 -13.50
N THR A 160 7.62 -9.49 -13.83
CA THR A 160 8.93 -9.50 -13.13
C THR A 160 10.03 -8.82 -13.94
N GLY A 161 9.71 -8.32 -15.15
CA GLY A 161 10.67 -7.77 -16.11
C GLY A 161 11.55 -8.83 -16.80
N GLY A 162 11.26 -10.12 -16.60
CA GLY A 162 11.93 -11.25 -17.23
C GLY A 162 10.96 -12.25 -17.85
N ILE A 163 11.47 -13.44 -18.19
CA ILE A 163 10.65 -14.53 -18.74
C ILE A 163 9.62 -14.96 -17.69
N ARG A 164 8.34 -15.03 -18.08
CA ARG A 164 7.28 -15.57 -17.22
C ARG A 164 7.48 -17.06 -17.02
N THR A 165 7.86 -17.44 -15.80
CA THR A 165 7.89 -18.83 -15.36
C THR A 165 6.47 -19.27 -15.01
N ARG A 166 6.14 -20.53 -15.34
CA ARG A 166 4.88 -21.14 -14.97
C ARG A 166 4.80 -21.25 -13.44
N VAL A 167 3.75 -20.71 -12.85
CA VAL A 167 3.43 -20.83 -11.41
C VAL A 167 2.74 -22.16 -11.16
N ASP A 168 3.20 -22.89 -10.15
CA ASP A 168 2.47 -24.04 -9.62
C ASP A 168 1.38 -23.55 -8.65
N ALA A 169 0.12 -23.69 -9.05
CA ALA A 169 -1.03 -23.26 -8.26
C ALA A 169 -1.10 -23.94 -6.87
N SER A 170 -0.50 -25.13 -6.70
CA SER A 170 -0.45 -25.81 -5.40
C SER A 170 0.53 -25.17 -4.41
N ARG A 171 1.43 -24.32 -4.89
CA ARG A 171 2.43 -23.59 -4.08
C ARG A 171 2.01 -22.15 -3.78
N VAL A 172 0.86 -21.71 -4.28
CA VAL A 172 0.33 -20.36 -4.04
C VAL A 172 -0.43 -20.36 -2.71
N PRO A 173 -0.11 -19.47 -1.75
CA PRO A 173 -0.85 -19.37 -0.49
C PRO A 173 -2.31 -19.01 -0.72
N GLU A 174 -3.18 -19.41 0.21
CA GLU A 174 -4.62 -19.28 0.05
C GLU A 174 -5.07 -17.80 -0.11
N GLU A 175 -4.42 -16.88 0.60
CA GLU A 175 -4.71 -15.46 0.60
C GLU A 175 -4.44 -14.80 -0.76
N PHE A 176 -3.48 -15.34 -1.51
CA PHE A 176 -3.16 -14.99 -2.89
C PHE A 176 -4.14 -15.66 -3.86
N ALA A 177 -4.37 -16.96 -3.69
CA ALA A 177 -5.25 -17.75 -4.54
C ALA A 177 -6.68 -17.21 -4.55
N ARG A 178 -7.24 -16.88 -3.37
CA ARG A 178 -8.58 -16.26 -3.23
C ARG A 178 -8.70 -14.95 -3.99
N ARG A 179 -7.61 -14.20 -4.14
CA ARG A 179 -7.55 -12.91 -4.86
C ARG A 179 -7.18 -13.05 -6.34
N ASN A 180 -7.05 -14.28 -6.84
CA ASN A 180 -6.55 -14.60 -8.18
C ASN A 180 -5.14 -14.03 -8.44
N VAL A 181 -4.30 -13.94 -7.40
CA VAL A 181 -2.90 -13.53 -7.53
C VAL A 181 -2.00 -14.76 -7.52
N LEU A 182 -1.10 -14.87 -8.49
CA LEU A 182 -0.22 -16.01 -8.69
C LEU A 182 1.20 -15.68 -8.24
N ILE A 183 1.47 -15.88 -6.95
CA ILE A 183 2.81 -15.78 -6.35
C ILE A 183 3.00 -16.98 -5.41
N GLU A 184 4.07 -17.74 -5.61
CA GLU A 184 4.36 -18.93 -4.77
C GLU A 184 4.91 -18.51 -3.40
N ALA A 185 4.61 -19.29 -2.37
CA ALA A 185 5.03 -19.04 -1.00
C ALA A 185 6.55 -18.85 -0.86
N GLU A 186 7.33 -19.63 -1.61
CA GLU A 186 8.81 -19.57 -1.62
C GLU A 186 9.32 -18.18 -2.06
N THR A 187 8.56 -17.45 -2.88
CA THR A 187 8.96 -16.12 -3.33
C THR A 187 8.79 -15.05 -2.24
N LEU A 188 7.98 -15.34 -1.22
CA LEU A 188 7.71 -14.44 -0.09
C LEU A 188 8.69 -14.63 1.08
N VAL A 189 9.56 -15.63 0.98
CA VAL A 189 10.63 -15.90 1.94
C VAL A 189 11.92 -15.41 1.28
N SER A 190 12.40 -14.24 1.70
CA SER A 190 13.72 -13.78 1.26
C SER A 190 14.80 -14.79 1.70
N ALA A 191 15.62 -15.21 0.74
CA ALA A 191 16.83 -16.01 0.97
C ALA A 191 17.94 -15.20 1.65
#